data_AF-A0A4R0Q690-F1
#
_entry.id   AF-A0A4R0Q690-F1
#
_cell.length_a   1.000
_cell.length_b   1.000
_cell.length_c   1.000
_cell.angle_alpha   90.00
_cell.angle_beta   90.00
_cell.angle_gamma   90.00
#
_symmetry.space_group_name_H-M   'P 1'
#
loop_
_entity.id
_entity.type
_entity.pdbx_description
1 polymer ?
#
loop_
_entity_poly.entity_id
_entity_poly.type
_entity_poly.pdbx_seq_one_letter_code
_entity_poly.pdbx_strand_id
1 'polypeptide(L)'
;MEERFAHYYVIHFTVSILLSEFIIDQFLPVLINHINMKENILNDKNNLQFQIVEGDDIAYLQYKYHNNSIALINIVVPKVFRRRGIASLLAAYAFDFAKLNSKPVLVYCPFAAHYVQNHPELSKQLDKEFHK
;
A
#
# COMPACT_ATOMS: atom_id res chain seq x y z
N MET A 1 -36.34 14.93 -40.37
CA MET A 1 -35.12 15.52 -39.75
C MET A 1 -34.85 14.92 -38.35
N GLU A 2 -35.61 13.91 -37.92
CA GLU A 2 -35.62 13.42 -36.53
C GLU A 2 -34.75 12.16 -36.34
N GLU A 3 -34.61 11.32 -37.37
CA GLU A 3 -33.86 10.05 -37.28
C GLU A 3 -32.34 10.22 -37.17
N ARG A 4 -31.78 11.34 -37.64
CA ARG A 4 -30.34 11.63 -37.53
C ARG A 4 -29.92 11.99 -36.10
N PHE A 5 -30.84 12.51 -35.29
CA PHE A 5 -30.57 12.85 -33.89
C PHE A 5 -30.52 11.60 -32.99
N ALA A 6 -31.41 10.63 -33.24
CA ALA A 6 -31.39 9.35 -32.52
C ALA A 6 -30.07 8.59 -32.80
N HIS A 7 -29.62 8.57 -34.04
CA HIS A 7 -28.37 7.91 -34.41
C HIS A 7 -27.15 8.55 -33.74
N TYR A 8 -27.08 9.88 -33.67
CA TYR A 8 -26.00 10.60 -32.98
C TYR A 8 -26.01 10.34 -31.46
N TYR A 9 -27.19 10.35 -30.84
CA TYR A 9 -27.31 10.06 -29.41
C TYR A 9 -26.91 8.62 -29.07
N VAL A 10 -27.31 7.64 -29.88
CA VAL A 10 -26.91 6.24 -29.71
C VAL A 10 -25.40 6.05 -29.90
N ILE A 11 -24.78 6.71 -30.88
CA ILE A 11 -23.33 6.65 -31.07
C ILE A 11 -22.60 7.30 -29.88
N HIS A 12 -23.03 8.47 -29.43
CA HIS A 12 -22.38 9.17 -28.32
C HIS A 12 -22.54 8.41 -26.98
N PHE A 13 -23.72 7.80 -26.76
CA PHE A 13 -24.00 6.98 -25.59
C PHE A 13 -23.20 5.68 -25.60
N THR A 14 -23.10 5.00 -26.75
CA THR A 14 -22.29 3.77 -26.88
C THR A 14 -20.80 4.05 -26.74
N VAL A 15 -20.27 5.15 -27.31
CA VAL A 15 -18.86 5.55 -27.14
C VAL A 15 -18.56 5.90 -25.68
N SER A 16 -19.46 6.57 -24.97
CA SER A 16 -19.27 6.89 -23.55
C SER A 16 -19.30 5.63 -22.66
N ILE A 17 -20.15 4.65 -22.98
CA ILE A 17 -20.19 3.35 -22.30
C ILE A 17 -18.92 2.54 -22.59
N LEU A 18 -18.50 2.44 -23.86
CA LEU A 18 -17.26 1.77 -24.27
C LEU A 18 -16.03 2.40 -23.61
N LEU A 19 -15.98 3.73 -23.46
CA LEU A 19 -14.91 4.40 -22.73
C LEU A 19 -14.95 4.07 -21.23
N SER A 20 -16.13 3.95 -20.62
CA SER A 20 -16.24 3.53 -19.22
C SER A 20 -15.82 2.06 -19.01
N GLU A 21 -16.23 1.15 -19.89
CA GLU A 21 -15.86 -0.27 -19.86
C GLU A 21 -14.36 -0.46 -20.12
N PHE A 22 -13.78 0.28 -21.07
CA PHE A 22 -12.34 0.24 -21.37
C PHE A 22 -11.48 0.75 -20.21
N ILE A 23 -11.92 1.81 -19.50
CA ILE A 23 -11.23 2.29 -18.30
C ILE A 23 -11.34 1.27 -17.18
N ILE A 24 -12.49 0.62 -17.00
CA ILE A 24 -12.67 -0.46 -16.02
C ILE A 24 -11.74 -1.63 -16.37
N ASP A 25 -11.72 -2.13 -17.60
CA ASP A 25 -10.89 -3.28 -17.98
C ASP A 25 -9.38 -3.01 -17.91
N GLN A 26 -8.94 -1.75 -18.11
CA GLN A 26 -7.52 -1.40 -17.98
C GLN A 26 -7.08 -1.09 -16.54
N PHE A 27 -7.92 -0.42 -15.74
CA PHE A 27 -7.54 0.03 -14.40
C PHE A 27 -8.00 -0.90 -13.28
N LEU A 28 -9.17 -1.52 -13.40
CA LEU A 28 -9.73 -2.40 -12.37
C LEU A 28 -8.80 -3.59 -12.05
N PRO A 29 -8.18 -4.33 -13.00
CA PRO A 29 -7.27 -5.42 -12.64
C PRO A 29 -6.00 -4.92 -11.92
N VAL A 30 -5.51 -3.72 -12.24
CA VAL A 30 -4.37 -3.10 -11.52
C VAL A 30 -4.78 -2.73 -10.09
N LEU A 31 -5.95 -2.12 -9.92
CA LEU A 31 -6.50 -1.80 -8.60
C LEU A 31 -6.78 -3.07 -7.78
N ILE A 32 -7.41 -4.07 -8.38
CA ILE A 32 -7.73 -5.36 -7.74
C ILE A 32 -6.45 -6.04 -7.27
N ASN A 33 -5.39 -6.06 -8.09
CA ASN A 33 -4.10 -6.63 -7.66
C ASN A 33 -3.46 -5.83 -6.53
N HIS A 34 -3.55 -4.50 -6.54
CA HIS A 34 -3.03 -3.65 -5.46
C HIS A 34 -3.80 -3.86 -4.14
N ILE A 35 -5.12 -4.05 -4.23
CA ILE A 35 -6.00 -4.35 -3.08
C ILE A 35 -5.70 -5.76 -2.54
N ASN A 36 -5.68 -6.78 -3.41
CA ASN A 36 -5.40 -8.16 -3.04
C ASN A 36 -4.04 -8.33 -2.36
N MET A 37 -3.02 -7.56 -2.78
CA MET A 37 -1.71 -7.63 -2.14
C MET A 37 -1.70 -7.05 -0.72
N LYS A 38 -2.46 -5.98 -0.43
CA LYS A 38 -2.57 -5.42 0.93
C LYS A 38 -3.27 -6.39 1.88
N GLU A 39 -4.22 -7.17 1.38
CA GLU A 39 -4.99 -8.15 2.16
C GLU A 39 -4.19 -9.43 2.50
N ASN A 40 -3.08 -9.70 1.80
CA ASN A 40 -2.23 -10.87 2.06
C ASN A 40 -1.09 -10.61 3.07
N ILE A 41 -1.20 -9.56 3.90
CA ILE A 41 -0.22 -9.25 4.94
C ILE A 41 -0.63 -9.91 6.26
N LEU A 42 0.22 -10.82 6.73
CA LEU A 42 0.07 -11.48 8.02
C LEU A 42 0.82 -10.71 9.11
N ASN A 43 0.16 -10.45 10.24
CA ASN A 43 0.82 -9.89 11.42
C ASN A 43 1.23 -11.03 12.37
N ASP A 44 2.48 -11.47 12.24
CA ASP A 44 3.11 -12.41 13.16
C ASP A 44 3.54 -11.68 14.45
N LYS A 45 2.62 -11.68 15.42
CA LYS A 45 2.82 -11.03 16.72
C LYS A 45 3.88 -11.73 17.60
N ASN A 46 4.21 -12.99 17.33
CA ASN A 46 5.22 -13.71 18.10
C ASN A 46 6.63 -13.23 17.72
N ASN A 47 6.84 -13.00 16.42
CA ASN A 47 8.11 -12.49 15.90
C ASN A 47 8.13 -10.96 15.71
N LEU A 48 7.01 -10.29 15.95
CA LEU A 48 6.78 -8.86 15.72
C LEU A 48 7.10 -8.46 14.28
N GLN A 49 6.46 -9.16 13.34
CA GLN A 49 6.69 -8.99 11.91
C GLN A 49 5.39 -8.89 11.14
N PHE A 50 5.36 -7.97 10.17
CA PHE A 50 4.38 -8.00 9.09
C PHE A 50 4.99 -8.78 7.93
N GLN A 51 4.32 -9.84 7.47
CA GLN A 51 4.85 -10.80 6.52
C GLN A 51 3.94 -10.92 5.30
N ILE A 52 4.57 -11.11 4.14
CA ILE A 52 3.93 -11.59 2.91
C ILE A 52 4.63 -12.88 2.55
N VAL A 53 3.84 -13.93 2.36
CA VAL A 53 4.33 -15.29 2.08
C VAL A 53 3.85 -15.69 0.69
N GLU A 54 4.78 -16.09 -0.18
CA GLU A 54 4.51 -16.71 -1.48
C GLU A 54 5.39 -17.96 -1.62
N GLY A 55 4.77 -19.15 -1.57
CA GLY A 55 5.52 -20.41 -1.57
C GLY A 55 6.42 -20.53 -0.34
N ASP A 56 7.72 -20.76 -0.58
CA ASP A 56 8.75 -20.88 0.48
C ASP A 56 9.43 -19.54 0.80
N ASP A 57 9.14 -18.47 0.04
CA ASP A 57 9.77 -17.16 0.22
C ASP A 57 8.91 -16.25 1.11
N ILE A 58 9.57 -15.53 2.02
CA ILE A 58 8.93 -14.61 2.97
C ILE A 58 9.55 -13.22 2.87
N ALA A 59 8.72 -12.22 2.56
CA ALA A 59 9.08 -10.81 2.71
C ALA A 59 8.50 -10.27 4.00
N TYR A 60 9.26 -9.52 4.79
CA TYR A 60 8.79 -9.04 6.08
C TYR A 60 9.31 -7.67 6.50
N LEU A 61 8.51 -6.98 7.30
CA LEU A 61 8.88 -5.79 8.06
C LEU A 61 8.90 -6.15 9.54
N GLN A 62 10.05 -5.99 10.20
CA GLN A 62 10.18 -6.17 11.63
C GLN A 62 9.87 -4.86 12.35
N TYR A 63 9.03 -4.95 13.39
CA TYR A 63 8.72 -3.84 14.26
C TYR A 63 9.00 -4.19 15.73
N LYS A 64 9.06 -3.16 16.58
CA LYS A 64 9.14 -3.31 18.04
C LYS A 64 8.22 -2.30 18.70
N TYR A 65 7.73 -2.63 19.90
CA TYR A 65 7.12 -1.65 20.78
C TYR A 65 8.20 -0.92 21.54
N HIS A 66 8.14 0.41 21.59
CA HIS A 66 9.05 1.26 22.34
C HIS A 66 8.25 2.34 23.05
N ASN A 67 8.10 2.23 24.37
CA ASN A 67 7.23 3.09 25.17
C ASN A 67 5.81 3.13 24.57
N ASN A 68 5.36 4.30 24.11
CA ASN A 68 4.05 4.45 23.48
C ASN A 68 4.08 4.26 21.94
N SER A 69 5.24 3.96 21.37
CA SER A 69 5.53 4.09 19.94
C SER A 69 5.81 2.73 19.29
N ILE A 70 5.65 2.67 17.97
CA ILE A 70 6.02 1.49 17.16
C ILE A 70 7.27 1.82 16.37
N ALA A 71 8.34 1.08 16.63
CA ALA A 71 9.62 1.23 15.95
C ALA A 71 9.71 0.29 14.74
N LEU A 72 9.88 0.85 13.54
CA LEU A 72 10.14 0.12 12.31
C LEU A 72 11.63 -0.14 12.19
N ILE A 73 12.03 -1.40 12.41
CA ILE A 73 13.44 -1.78 12.59
C ILE A 73 14.11 -2.10 11.26
N ASN A 74 13.52 -3.01 10.49
CA ASN A 74 14.11 -3.46 9.24
C ASN A 74 13.05 -4.01 8.30
N ILE A 75 13.31 -3.92 7.00
CA ILE A 75 12.49 -4.52 5.94
C ILE A 75 13.38 -5.46 5.14
N VAL A 76 12.97 -6.72 5.02
CA VAL A 76 13.67 -7.75 4.25
C VAL A 76 12.74 -8.24 3.16
N VAL A 77 13.18 -8.06 1.90
CA VAL A 77 12.45 -8.50 0.72
C VAL A 77 13.37 -9.38 -0.12
N PRO A 78 13.12 -10.71 -0.17
CA PRO A 78 13.85 -11.63 -1.03
C PRO A 78 13.85 -11.19 -2.50
N LYS A 79 14.84 -11.69 -3.27
CA LYS A 79 15.01 -11.31 -4.68
C LYS A 79 13.77 -11.62 -5.53
N VAL A 80 13.07 -12.71 -5.23
CA VAL A 80 11.87 -13.16 -5.94
C VAL A 80 10.73 -12.13 -5.91
N PHE A 81 10.69 -11.29 -4.86
CA PHE A 81 9.68 -10.26 -4.62
C PHE A 81 10.08 -8.87 -5.14
N ARG A 82 11.30 -8.70 -5.68
CA ARG A 82 11.78 -7.39 -6.13
C ARG A 82 10.97 -6.87 -7.32
N ARG A 83 10.94 -5.53 -7.43
CA ARG A 83 10.20 -4.78 -8.46
C ARG A 83 8.66 -4.94 -8.42
N ARG A 84 8.12 -5.49 -7.33
CA ARG A 84 6.67 -5.61 -7.10
C ARG A 84 6.11 -4.63 -6.06
N GLY A 85 6.94 -3.71 -5.54
CA GLY A 85 6.50 -2.73 -4.54
C GLY A 85 6.26 -3.30 -3.12
N ILE A 86 6.69 -4.53 -2.85
CA ILE A 86 6.44 -5.24 -1.58
C ILE A 86 6.95 -4.49 -0.34
N ALA A 87 8.14 -3.89 -0.43
CA ALA A 87 8.69 -3.10 0.68
C ALA A 87 7.83 -1.87 1.01
N SER A 88 7.35 -1.16 0.00
CA SER A 88 6.44 -0.01 0.16
C SER A 88 5.11 -0.44 0.74
N LEU A 89 4.59 -1.59 0.31
CA LEU A 89 3.33 -2.13 0.81
C LEU A 89 3.42 -2.50 2.30
N LEU A 90 4.49 -3.19 2.71
CA LEU A 90 4.75 -3.51 4.11
C LEU A 90 4.91 -2.25 4.96
N ALA A 91 5.60 -1.23 4.43
CA ALA A 91 5.73 0.06 5.11
C ALA A 91 4.37 0.75 5.27
N ALA A 92 3.58 0.85 4.20
CA ALA A 92 2.23 1.42 4.24
C ALA A 92 1.35 0.73 5.30
N TYR A 93 1.36 -0.61 5.31
CA TYR A 93 0.64 -1.40 6.31
C TYR A 93 1.10 -1.10 7.73
N ALA A 94 2.40 -0.96 7.96
CA ALA A 94 2.93 -0.67 9.30
C ALA A 94 2.50 0.72 9.81
N PHE A 95 2.46 1.73 8.94
CA PHE A 95 1.93 3.07 9.29
C PHE A 95 0.42 3.01 9.57
N ASP A 96 -0.35 2.32 8.73
CA ASP A 96 -1.79 2.12 8.96
C ASP A 96 -2.04 1.40 10.29
N PHE A 97 -1.26 0.36 10.59
CA PHE A 97 -1.33 -0.36 11.85
C PHE A 97 -1.05 0.57 13.04
N ALA A 98 0.00 1.41 12.96
CA ALA A 98 0.32 2.35 14.02
C ALA A 98 -0.79 3.38 14.23
N LYS A 99 -1.35 3.92 13.14
CA LYS A 99 -2.50 4.83 13.17
C LYS A 99 -3.73 4.20 13.81
N LEU A 100 -4.08 2.97 13.44
CA LEU A 100 -5.21 2.24 14.03
C LEU A 100 -5.03 2.00 15.53
N ASN A 101 -3.79 1.78 15.97
CA ASN A 101 -3.46 1.60 17.38
C ASN A 101 -3.22 2.94 18.12
N SER A 102 -3.39 4.09 17.46
CA SER A 102 -3.11 5.42 18.01
C SER A 102 -1.70 5.55 18.60
N LYS A 103 -0.71 4.92 17.96
CA LYS A 103 0.70 4.96 18.36
C LYS A 103 1.53 5.74 17.36
N PRO A 104 2.44 6.63 17.81
CA PRO A 104 3.40 7.25 16.92
C PRO A 104 4.44 6.24 16.42
N VAL A 105 5.10 6.56 15.32
CA VAL A 105 6.04 5.68 14.62
C VAL A 105 7.48 6.19 14.78
N LEU A 106 8.38 5.30 15.17
CA LEU A 106 9.82 5.51 15.15
C LEU A 106 10.40 4.80 13.92
N VAL A 107 11.22 5.49 13.15
CA VAL A 107 11.75 4.96 11.89
C VAL A 107 13.25 4.77 11.99
N TYR A 108 13.69 3.52 12.18
CA TYR A 108 15.11 3.14 12.18
C TYR A 108 15.57 2.58 10.84
N CYS A 109 14.66 1.95 10.09
CA CYS A 109 14.96 1.37 8.79
C CYS A 109 15.21 2.47 7.72
N PRO A 110 16.35 2.45 7.01
CA PRO A 110 16.64 3.43 5.95
C PRO A 110 15.60 3.43 4.82
N PHE A 111 15.05 2.26 4.47
CA PHE A 111 13.99 2.17 3.47
C PHE A 111 12.72 2.87 3.96
N ALA A 112 12.31 2.64 5.20
CA ALA A 112 11.14 3.30 5.77
C ALA A 112 11.35 4.81 5.91
N ALA A 113 12.57 5.27 6.19
CA ALA A 113 12.89 6.70 6.20
C ALA A 113 12.71 7.32 4.80
N HIS A 114 13.21 6.64 3.76
CA HIS A 114 13.00 7.07 2.38
C HIS A 114 11.51 7.01 1.98
N TYR A 115 10.77 6.00 2.44
CA TYR A 115 9.34 5.90 2.22
C TYR A 115 8.60 7.12 2.77
N VAL A 116 8.92 7.56 4.00
CA VAL A 116 8.33 8.79 4.57
C VAL A 116 8.69 10.04 3.77
N GLN A 117 9.90 10.15 3.23
CA GLN A 117 10.27 11.29 2.38
C GLN A 117 9.39 11.40 1.12
N ASN A 118 9.00 10.26 0.55
CA ASN A 118 8.09 10.20 -0.59
C ASN A 118 6.60 10.32 -0.19
N HIS A 119 6.29 10.26 1.11
CA HIS A 119 4.95 10.26 1.69
C HIS A 119 4.86 11.27 2.86
N PRO A 120 4.97 12.59 2.58
CA PRO A 120 5.09 13.62 3.61
C PRO A 120 3.88 13.66 4.56
N GLU A 121 2.71 13.16 4.16
CA GLU A 121 1.52 13.00 5.00
C GLU A 121 1.78 12.14 6.25
N LEU A 122 2.73 11.22 6.18
CA LEU A 122 3.10 10.33 7.28
C LEU A 122 3.92 11.03 8.36
N SER A 123 4.48 12.21 8.09
CA SER A 123 5.27 12.99 9.06
C SER A 123 4.49 13.29 10.33
N LYS A 124 3.16 13.38 10.26
CA LYS A 124 2.28 13.61 11.42
C LYS A 124 2.19 12.41 12.36
N GLN A 125 2.48 11.21 11.86
CA GLN A 125 2.46 9.97 12.64
C GLN A 125 3.81 9.68 13.29
N LEU A 126 4.87 10.41 12.92
CA LEU A 126 6.19 10.19 13.48
C LEU A 126 6.25 10.63 14.95
N ASP A 127 6.98 9.85 15.73
CA ASP A 127 7.33 10.24 17.08
C ASP A 127 8.37 11.37 17.04
N LYS A 128 8.00 12.51 17.62
CA LYS A 128 8.82 13.72 17.66
C LYS A 128 9.90 13.66 18.74
N GLU A 129 9.81 12.71 19.67
CA GLU A 129 10.79 12.56 20.75
C GLU A 129 12.05 11.81 20.32
N PHE A 130 12.10 11.31 19.09
CA PHE A 130 13.24 10.52 18.57
C PHE A 130 14.56 11.29 18.42
N HIS A 131 14.55 12.62 18.55
CA HIS A 131 15.72 13.48 18.38
C HIS A 131 16.11 14.29 19.64
N LYS A 132 15.52 13.99 20.80
CA LYS A 132 16.00 14.51 22.09
C LYS A 132 16.94 13.52 22.76
#